data_AF-A0A8E6B8Z9-F1
#
_entry.id   AF-A0A8E6B8Z9-F1
#
_cell.length_a   1.000
_cell.length_b   1.000
_cell.length_c   1.000
_cell.angle_alpha   90.00
_cell.angle_beta   90.00
_cell.angle_gamma   90.00
#
_symmetry.space_group_name_H-M   'P 1'
#
loop_
_entity.id
_entity.type
_entity.pdbx_description
1 polymer ?
#
loop_
_entity_poly.entity_id
_entity_poly.type
_entity_poly.pdbx_seq_one_letter_code
_entity_poly.pdbx_strand_id
1 'polypeptide(L)'
;MGSYLRLPKNNNKAEREIRPGVMMRKVSFGSHSNEGAQTRSILKSIYRTLKLREQDPLKETESALHTYMLTGVLPPLPVKLSSGG
;
A
#
# COMPACT_ATOMS: atom_id res chain seq x y z
N MET A 1 -15.76 -38.04 -4.16
CA MET A 1 -15.73 -36.88 -5.07
C MET A 1 -15.83 -35.62 -4.23
N GLY A 2 -14.71 -34.91 -4.07
CA GLY A 2 -14.56 -33.80 -3.12
C GLY A 2 -15.28 -32.53 -3.57
N SER A 3 -15.80 -31.81 -2.58
CA SER A 3 -16.52 -30.55 -2.62
C SER A 3 -15.68 -29.38 -3.17
N TYR A 4 -15.45 -29.35 -4.48
CA TYR A 4 -14.93 -28.16 -5.19
C TYR A 4 -16.03 -27.16 -5.59
N LEU A 5 -17.28 -27.39 -5.14
CA LEU A 5 -18.36 -26.45 -5.37
C LEU A 5 -18.32 -25.33 -4.31
N ARG A 6 -18.21 -24.10 -4.81
CA ARG A 6 -18.67 -22.85 -4.18
C ARG A 6 -17.63 -22.06 -3.37
N LEU A 7 -16.39 -21.96 -3.85
CA LEU A 7 -15.67 -20.69 -3.64
C LEU A 7 -16.33 -19.64 -4.56
N PRO A 8 -16.90 -18.55 -4.01
CA PRO A 8 -17.58 -17.59 -4.86
C PRO A 8 -16.52 -16.91 -5.73
N LYS A 9 -16.80 -16.76 -7.04
CA LYS A 9 -15.84 -16.27 -8.07
C LYS A 9 -15.23 -14.89 -7.73
N ASN A 10 -15.86 -14.17 -6.80
CA ASN A 10 -15.48 -12.87 -6.25
C ASN A 10 -14.59 -12.95 -4.98
N ASN A 11 -14.13 -14.16 -4.59
CA ASN A 11 -13.17 -14.38 -3.50
C ASN A 11 -11.73 -14.47 -4.01
N ASN A 12 -11.41 -13.75 -5.09
CA ASN A 12 -10.05 -13.70 -5.59
C ASN A 12 -9.23 -12.72 -4.73
N LYS A 13 -8.08 -13.19 -4.23
CA LYS A 13 -7.11 -12.34 -3.51
C LYS A 13 -6.71 -11.12 -4.33
N ALA A 14 -6.39 -11.31 -5.62
CA ALA A 14 -5.99 -10.21 -6.49
C ALA A 14 -7.07 -9.11 -6.60
N GLU A 15 -8.33 -9.50 -6.70
CA GLU A 15 -9.46 -8.58 -6.72
C GLU A 15 -9.59 -7.79 -5.39
N ARG A 16 -9.45 -8.49 -4.26
CA ARG A 16 -9.48 -7.84 -2.93
C ARG A 16 -8.37 -6.80 -2.76
N GLU A 17 -7.18 -7.03 -3.34
CA GLU A 17 -6.08 -6.06 -3.24
C GLU A 17 -6.30 -4.80 -4.08
N ILE A 18 -7.05 -4.89 -5.19
CA ILE A 18 -7.35 -3.71 -6.01
C ILE A 18 -8.53 -2.90 -5.45
N ARG A 19 -9.50 -3.54 -4.78
CA ARG A 19 -10.76 -2.91 -4.29
C ARG A 19 -10.54 -1.63 -3.46
N PRO A 20 -9.66 -1.59 -2.45
CA PRO A 20 -9.41 -0.35 -1.69
C PRO A 20 -8.95 0.80 -2.58
N GLY A 21 -8.11 0.52 -3.59
CA GLY A 21 -7.63 1.53 -4.52
C GLY A 21 -8.72 2.08 -5.44
N VAL A 22 -9.62 1.22 -5.91
CA VAL A 22 -10.76 1.63 -6.76
C VAL A 22 -11.76 2.47 -5.95
N MET A 23 -12.11 2.03 -4.74
CA MET A 23 -13.00 2.80 -3.87
C MET A 23 -12.41 4.17 -3.52
N MET A 24 -11.13 4.24 -3.15
CA MET A 24 -10.51 5.52 -2.87
C MET A 24 -10.38 6.42 -4.12
N ARG A 25 -10.29 5.90 -5.36
CA ARG A 25 -10.37 6.73 -6.59
C ARG A 25 -11.75 7.31 -6.81
N LYS A 26 -12.79 6.57 -6.45
CA LYS A 26 -14.16 7.03 -6.58
C LYS A 26 -14.51 8.12 -5.57
N VAL A 27 -14.02 8.00 -4.33
CA VAL A 27 -14.40 8.87 -3.21
C VAL A 27 -13.42 10.02 -3.00
N SER A 28 -12.14 9.83 -3.29
CA SER A 28 -11.10 10.85 -3.10
C SER A 28 -10.66 11.42 -4.45
N PHE A 29 -10.77 12.75 -4.59
CA PHE A 29 -10.26 13.51 -5.73
C PHE A 29 -8.71 13.47 -5.78
N GLY A 30 -8.09 14.09 -6.79
CA GLY A 30 -6.63 14.16 -6.92
C GLY A 30 -5.96 13.11 -7.82
N SER A 31 -6.73 12.28 -8.53
CA SER A 31 -6.22 11.40 -9.61
C SER A 31 -6.82 11.67 -10.98
N HIS A 32 -7.33 12.89 -11.20
CA HIS A 32 -7.98 13.29 -12.46
C HIS A 32 -6.97 13.72 -13.54
N SER A 33 -5.82 14.24 -13.13
CA SER A 33 -4.67 14.46 -14.02
C SER A 33 -3.76 13.23 -14.06
N ASN A 34 -2.99 13.10 -15.14
CA ASN A 34 -1.99 12.03 -15.27
C ASN A 34 -0.94 12.11 -14.15
N GLU A 35 -0.46 13.32 -13.84
CA GLU A 35 0.48 13.58 -12.74
C GLU A 35 -0.09 13.20 -11.37
N GLY A 36 -1.35 13.54 -11.11
CA GLY A 36 -2.04 13.16 -9.87
C GLY A 36 -2.24 11.64 -9.77
N ALA A 37 -2.59 10.99 -10.87
CA ALA A 37 -2.70 9.54 -10.94
C ALA A 37 -1.35 8.85 -10.70
N GLN A 38 -0.26 9.39 -11.26
CA GLN A 38 1.11 8.89 -11.08
C GLN A 38 1.57 9.04 -9.63
N THR A 39 1.47 10.24 -9.06
CA THR A 39 1.81 10.52 -7.65
C THR A 39 1.07 9.57 -6.72
N ARG A 40 -0.24 9.40 -6.97
CA ARG A 40 -1.07 8.51 -6.18
C ARG A 40 -0.67 7.04 -6.33
N SER A 41 -0.24 6.61 -7.52
CA SER A 41 0.25 5.26 -7.76
C SER A 41 1.51 4.98 -6.92
N ILE A 42 2.45 5.92 -6.91
CA ILE A 42 3.70 5.84 -6.13
C ILE A 42 3.39 5.77 -4.63
N LEU A 43 2.59 6.70 -4.11
CA LEU A 43 2.20 6.72 -2.69
C LEU A 43 1.46 5.44 -2.28
N LYS A 44 0.56 4.96 -3.13
CA LYS A 44 -0.15 3.70 -2.88
C LYS A 44 0.82 2.53 -2.81
N SER A 45 1.84 2.46 -3.68
CA SER A 45 2.86 1.42 -3.65
C SER A 45 3.65 1.43 -2.33
N ILE A 46 4.09 2.62 -1.89
CA ILE A 46 4.81 2.80 -0.62
C ILE A 46 3.95 2.35 0.56
N TYR A 47 2.74 2.89 0.69
CA TYR A 47 1.85 2.61 1.82
C TYR A 47 1.42 1.14 1.86
N ARG A 48 1.20 0.54 0.69
CA ARG A 48 0.89 -0.88 0.55
C ARG A 48 2.05 -1.74 1.04
N THR A 49 3.28 -1.37 0.69
CA THR A 49 4.49 -2.08 1.11
C THR A 49 4.68 -2.00 2.62
N LEU A 50 4.51 -0.83 3.22
CA LEU A 50 4.62 -0.62 4.67
C LEU A 50 3.55 -1.41 5.44
N LYS A 51 2.30 -1.40 4.97
CA LYS A 51 1.24 -2.25 5.56
C LYS A 51 1.55 -3.73 5.48
N LEU A 52 2.08 -4.22 4.36
CA LEU A 52 2.48 -5.63 4.20
C LEU A 52 3.66 -6.03 5.09
N ARG A 53 4.43 -5.04 5.57
CA ARG A 53 5.52 -5.21 6.54
C ARG A 53 5.09 -4.96 7.99
N GLU A 54 3.79 -4.80 8.23
CA GLU A 54 3.20 -4.56 9.56
C GLU A 54 3.69 -3.27 10.23
N GLN A 55 3.98 -2.26 9.41
CA GLN A 55 4.40 -0.93 9.87
C GLN A 55 3.30 0.09 9.66
N ASP A 56 3.28 1.11 10.53
CA ASP A 56 2.41 2.28 10.35
C ASP A 56 2.94 3.14 9.18
N PRO A 57 2.23 3.21 8.04
CA PRO A 57 2.72 3.92 6.89
C PRO A 57 2.90 5.42 7.13
N LEU A 58 2.02 6.04 7.94
CA LEU A 58 2.06 7.48 8.17
C LEU A 58 3.32 7.84 8.98
N LYS A 59 3.49 7.17 10.12
CA LYS A 59 4.63 7.37 11.01
C LYS A 59 5.96 7.11 10.31
N GLU A 60 6.03 6.07 9.49
CA GLU A 60 7.25 5.76 8.75
C GLU A 60 7.56 6.80 7.67
N THR A 61 6.55 7.24 6.91
CA THR A 61 6.78 8.31 5.92
C THR A 61 7.17 9.64 6.57
N GLU A 62 6.57 9.98 7.71
CA GLU A 62 6.94 11.17 8.48
C GLU A 62 8.40 11.09 8.95
N SER A 63 8.80 9.96 9.55
CA SER A 63 10.17 9.73 10.01
C SER A 63 11.18 9.77 8.85
N ALA A 64 10.82 9.17 7.71
CA ALA A 64 11.67 9.18 6.52
C ALA A 64 11.86 10.58 5.95
N LEU A 65 10.79 11.39 5.90
CA LEU A 65 10.87 12.78 5.46
C LEU A 65 11.69 13.63 6.42
N HIS A 66 11.48 13.47 7.73
CA HIS A 66 12.27 14.18 8.74
C HIS A 66 13.76 13.86 8.62
N THR A 67 14.11 12.58 8.45
CA THR A 67 15.50 12.14 8.25
C THR A 67 16.09 12.72 6.97
N TYR A 68 15.33 12.71 5.88
CA TYR A 68 15.74 13.28 4.60
C TYR A 68 15.98 14.80 4.70
N MET A 69 15.12 15.53 5.42
CA MET A 69 15.29 16.97 5.62
C MET A 69 16.57 17.31 6.41
N LEU A 70 16.98 16.46 7.35
CA LEU A 70 18.18 16.68 8.16
C LEU A 70 19.47 16.23 7.48
N THR A 71 19.43 15.13 6.72
CA THR A 71 20.64 14.46 6.21
C THR A 71 20.82 14.60 4.70
N GLY A 72 19.77 14.99 3.98
CA GLY A 72 19.72 14.92 2.51
C GLY A 72 19.66 13.50 1.95
N VAL A 73 19.58 12.48 2.81
CA VAL A 73 19.61 11.07 2.43
C VAL A 73 18.32 10.39 2.87
N LEU A 74 17.68 9.66 1.96
CA LEU A 74 16.46 8.93 2.28
C LEU A 74 16.83 7.66 3.06
N PRO A 75 16.23 7.42 4.24
CA PRO A 75 16.52 6.20 4.99
C PRO A 75 16.03 4.95 4.23
N PRO A 76 16.67 3.78 4.46
CA PRO A 76 16.24 2.54 3.85
C PRO A 76 14.86 2.13 4.36
N LEU A 77 14.16 1.29 3.59
CA LEU A 77 12.86 0.76 4.04
C LEU A 77 13.02 -0.01 5.36
N PRO A 78 12.15 0.22 6.34
CA PRO A 78 12.23 -0.41 7.64
C PRO A 78 12.12 -1.95 7.53
N VAL A 79 12.87 -2.62 8.40
CA VAL A 79 13.00 -4.09 8.40
C VAL A 79 11.64 -4.71 8.66
N LYS A 80 11.29 -5.73 7.87
CA LYS A 80 10.07 -6.52 8.11
C LYS A 80 10.20 -7.18 9.48
N LEU A 81 9.23 -6.99 10.36
CA LEU A 81 9.12 -7.79 11.59
C LEU A 81 8.96 -9.24 11.13
N SER A 82 10.02 -10.03 11.28
CA SER A 82 9.96 -11.48 11.11
C SER A 82 8.98 -11.99 12.16
N SER A 83 7.82 -12.49 11.74
CA SER A 83 7.00 -13.33 12.62
C SER A 83 7.89 -14.47 13.09
N GLY A 84 8.39 -14.40 14.33
CA GLY A 84 8.88 -15.58 15.03
C GLY A 84 7.74 -16.61 14.99
N GLY A 85 8.09 -17.84 14.59
CA GLY A 85 7.13 -18.94 14.44
C GLY A 85 6.34 -19.24 15.70
#